data_AF-A0A927E261-F1
#
_entry.id   AF-A0A927E261-F1
#
_cell.length_a   1.000
_cell.length_b   1.000
_cell.length_c   1.000
_cell.angle_alpha   90.00
_cell.angle_beta   90.00
_cell.angle_gamma   90.00
#
_symmetry.space_group_name_H-M   'P 1'
#
loop_
_entity.id
_entity.type
_entity.pdbx_description
1 polymer ?
#
loop_
_entity_poly.entity_id
_entity_poly.type
_entity_poly.pdbx_seq_one_letter_code
_entity_poly.pdbx_strand_id
1 'polypeptide(L)'
;MIRIARIALALGLLTSASSLAYASGLVMNDNELRNDLAWLSDRGVIHLSLSTWPLSQEEINRALKKAKSSYSSEQVVLARIDQRLDSLKADFRVSG
;
A
#
# COMPACT_ATOMS: atom_id res chain seq x y z
N MET A 1 -31.03 43.08 4.18
CA MET A 1 -30.49 41.96 4.98
C MET A 1 -30.43 40.64 4.20
N ILE A 2 -29.91 40.60 2.95
CA ILE A 2 -29.99 39.39 2.07
C ILE A 2 -28.61 38.99 1.49
N ARG A 3 -27.57 39.84 1.60
CA ARG A 3 -26.26 39.58 0.99
C ARG A 3 -25.36 38.65 1.81
N ILE A 4 -25.57 38.57 3.12
CA ILE A 4 -24.75 37.76 4.03
C ILE A 4 -25.11 36.26 3.92
N ALA A 5 -26.37 35.94 3.59
CA ALA A 5 -26.85 34.57 3.42
C ALA A 5 -26.21 33.85 2.20
N ARG A 6 -25.82 34.60 1.16
CA ARG A 6 -25.20 34.02 -0.04
C ARG A 6 -23.74 33.61 0.17
N ILE A 7 -23.03 34.30 1.06
CA ILE A 7 -21.64 34.00 1.37
C ILE A 7 -21.55 32.77 2.30
N ALA A 8 -22.49 32.63 3.23
CA ALA A 8 -22.60 31.43 4.07
C ALA A 8 -22.88 30.15 3.24
N LEU A 9 -23.67 30.26 2.17
CA LEU A 9 -23.99 29.12 1.30
C LEU A 9 -22.82 28.68 0.40
N ALA A 10 -21.92 29.61 0.03
CA ALA A 10 -20.74 29.29 -0.78
C ALA A 10 -19.62 28.62 0.02
N LEU A 11 -19.54 28.88 1.34
CA LEU A 11 -18.49 28.32 2.21
C LEU A 11 -18.80 26.90 2.71
N GLY A 12 -20.04 26.43 2.59
CA GLY A 12 -20.46 25.08 2.99
C GLY A 12 -20.15 23.97 1.97
N LEU A 13 -19.68 24.32 0.76
CA LEU A 13 -19.47 23.37 -0.34
C LEU A 13 -18.02 22.83 -0.45
N LEU A 14 -17.10 23.26 0.43
CA LEU A 14 -15.68 22.91 0.34
C LEU A 14 -15.18 22.03 1.51
N THR A 15 -16.03 21.20 2.11
CA THR A 15 -15.63 20.29 3.21
C THR A 15 -15.75 18.81 2.87
N SER A 16 -16.17 18.47 1.65
CA SER A 16 -16.13 17.09 1.16
C SER A 16 -14.73 16.70 0.69
N ALA A 17 -13.71 16.95 1.52
CA ALA A 17 -12.44 16.24 1.40
C ALA A 17 -12.71 14.81 1.90
N SER A 18 -13.34 14.03 1.02
CA SER A 18 -13.51 12.59 1.15
C SER A 18 -12.19 11.99 1.59
N SER A 19 -12.15 11.50 2.83
CA SER A 19 -11.14 10.57 3.27
C SER A 19 -11.12 9.42 2.27
N LEU A 20 -10.14 9.43 1.38
CA LEU A 20 -9.76 8.23 0.65
C LEU A 20 -9.24 7.27 1.71
N ALA A 21 -10.15 6.54 2.35
CA ALA A 21 -9.83 5.38 3.13
C ALA A 21 -9.24 4.40 2.11
N TYR A 22 -7.91 4.42 2.01
CA TYR A 22 -7.16 3.46 1.23
C TYR A 22 -7.46 2.10 1.86
N ALA A 23 -8.43 1.39 1.31
CA ALA A 23 -8.58 -0.03 1.55
C ALA A 23 -7.34 -0.67 0.93
N SER A 24 -6.34 -0.93 1.77
CA SER A 24 -5.24 -1.79 1.39
C SER A 24 -5.82 -3.14 1.00
N GLY A 25 -5.64 -3.45 -0.27
CA GLY A 25 -6.20 -4.64 -0.89
C GLY A 25 -5.55 -5.90 -0.33
N LEU A 26 -6.25 -7.01 -0.54
CA LEU A 26 -5.63 -8.32 -0.45
C LEU A 26 -4.66 -8.44 -1.62
N VAL A 27 -3.42 -8.78 -1.31
CA VAL A 27 -2.41 -9.08 -2.31
C VAL A 27 -2.53 -10.56 -2.64
N MET A 28 -2.92 -10.81 -3.89
CA MET A 28 -3.01 -12.17 -4.42
C MET A 28 -1.62 -12.79 -4.52
N ASN A 29 -1.59 -14.13 -4.64
CA ASN A 29 -0.36 -14.89 -4.79
C ASN A 29 0.32 -14.57 -6.14
N ASP A 30 1.12 -13.50 -6.15
CA ASP A 30 2.00 -13.13 -7.26
C ASP A 30 3.36 -13.80 -7.07
N ASN A 31 3.81 -14.53 -8.08
CA ASN A 31 5.03 -15.33 -7.99
C ASN A 31 6.29 -14.46 -7.80
N GLU A 32 6.36 -13.31 -8.49
CA GLU A 32 7.49 -12.39 -8.38
C GLU A 32 7.56 -11.75 -7.01
N LEU A 33 6.44 -11.20 -6.54
CA LEU A 33 6.33 -10.63 -5.20
C LEU A 33 6.66 -11.66 -4.12
N ARG A 34 6.14 -12.89 -4.26
CA ARG A 34 6.43 -13.97 -3.31
C ARG A 34 7.91 -14.31 -3.29
N ASN A 35 8.58 -14.34 -4.44
CA ASN A 35 10.02 -14.58 -4.52
C ASN A 35 10.83 -13.46 -3.87
N ASP A 36 10.49 -12.19 -4.13
CA ASP A 36 11.18 -11.05 -3.54
C ASP A 36 10.99 -11.00 -2.00
N LEU A 37 9.77 -11.26 -1.51
CA LEU A 37 9.50 -11.35 -0.08
C LEU A 37 10.20 -12.57 0.55
N ALA A 38 10.25 -13.71 -0.14
CA ALA A 38 10.97 -14.89 0.33
C ALA A 38 12.46 -14.62 0.42
N TRP A 39 13.03 -13.91 -0.56
CA TRP A 39 14.43 -13.51 -0.55
C TRP A 39 14.78 -12.59 0.63
N LEU A 40 13.90 -11.62 0.96
CA LEU A 40 14.08 -10.79 2.14
C LEU A 40 13.89 -11.57 3.45
N SER A 41 12.97 -12.53 3.47
CA SER A 41 12.72 -13.36 4.64
C SER A 41 13.89 -14.32 4.92
N ASP A 42 14.48 -14.90 3.87
CA ASP A 42 15.62 -15.82 3.95
C ASP A 42 16.86 -15.13 4.53
N ARG A 43 17.07 -13.85 4.18
CA ARG A 43 18.13 -13.01 4.72
C ARG A 43 17.87 -12.48 6.13
N GLY A 44 16.71 -12.78 6.71
CA GLY A 44 16.29 -12.27 8.02
C GLY A 44 15.99 -10.77 8.03
N VAL A 45 15.76 -10.17 6.85
CA VAL A 45 15.45 -8.73 6.71
C VAL A 45 14.00 -8.48 7.12
N ILE A 46 13.09 -9.39 6.78
CA ILE A 46 11.67 -9.35 7.20
C ILE A 46 11.28 -10.66 7.89
N HIS A 47 10.33 -10.59 8.82
CA HIS A 47 9.62 -11.75 9.34
C HIS A 47 8.16 -11.67 8.89
N LEU A 48 7.83 -12.41 7.83
CA LEU A 48 6.49 -12.50 7.26
C LEU A 48 6.18 -13.95 6.89
N SER A 49 5.00 -14.45 7.26
CA SER A 49 4.60 -15.81 6.90
C SER A 49 4.10 -15.86 5.45
N LEU A 50 4.95 -16.35 4.54
CA LEU A 50 4.64 -16.49 3.10
C LEU A 50 3.89 -17.77 2.73
N SER A 51 3.48 -18.54 3.74
CA SER A 51 2.79 -19.83 3.58
C SER A 51 1.28 -19.69 3.42
N THR A 52 0.73 -18.52 3.75
CA THR A 52 -0.72 -18.29 3.76
C THR A 52 -1.05 -17.13 2.83
N TRP A 53 -1.52 -17.45 1.64
CA TRP A 53 -2.04 -16.48 0.67
C TRP A 53 -3.57 -16.56 0.61
N PRO A 54 -4.28 -15.45 0.33
CA PRO A 54 -3.76 -14.11 0.03
C PRO A 54 -3.29 -13.34 1.28
N LEU A 55 -2.24 -12.52 1.12
CA LEU A 55 -1.68 -11.70 2.19
C LEU A 55 -2.29 -10.30 2.18
N SER A 56 -2.53 -9.71 3.36
CA SER A 56 -2.96 -8.31 3.41
C SER A 56 -1.79 -7.38 3.12
N GLN A 57 -2.04 -6.32 2.35
CA GLN A 57 -1.01 -5.34 2.05
C GLN A 57 -0.50 -4.63 3.32
N GLU A 58 -1.35 -4.40 4.34
CA GLU A 58 -0.88 -3.95 5.64
C GLU A 58 0.17 -4.89 6.24
N GLU A 59 -0.05 -6.21 6.18
CA GLU A 59 0.89 -7.17 6.76
C GLU A 59 2.26 -7.06 6.09
N ILE A 60 2.25 -6.96 4.75
CA ILE A 60 3.45 -6.77 3.95
C ILE A 60 4.12 -5.44 4.33
N ASN A 61 3.39 -4.32 4.31
CA ASN A 61 3.91 -3.01 4.69
C ASN A 61 4.41 -2.96 6.14
N ARG A 62 3.75 -3.64 7.07
CA ARG A 62 4.18 -3.76 8.47
C ARG A 62 5.50 -4.53 8.57
N ALA A 63 5.64 -5.62 7.84
CA ALA A 63 6.88 -6.40 7.79
C ALA A 63 8.01 -5.59 7.14
N LEU A 64 7.73 -4.89 6.03
CA LEU A 64 8.69 -4.01 5.35
C LEU A 64 9.11 -2.83 6.22
N LYS A 65 8.19 -2.21 6.98
CA LYS A 65 8.54 -1.13 7.93
C LYS A 65 9.38 -1.62 9.11
N LYS A 66 9.21 -2.87 9.52
CA LYS A 66 10.05 -3.51 10.54
C LYS A 66 11.38 -3.99 9.97
N ALA A 67 11.52 -3.99 8.64
CA ALA A 67 12.72 -4.44 7.97
C ALA A 67 13.90 -3.52 8.29
N LYS A 68 15.04 -4.11 8.64
CA LYS A 68 16.29 -3.38 8.78
C LYS A 68 17.15 -3.63 7.56
N SER A 69 17.03 -2.79 6.52
CA SER A 69 17.93 -2.89 5.38
C SER A 69 19.33 -2.46 5.80
N SER A 70 20.29 -3.39 5.72
CA SER A 70 21.70 -3.15 6.00
C SER A 70 22.52 -3.11 4.71
N TYR A 71 21.99 -3.65 3.61
CA TYR A 71 22.69 -3.79 2.33
C TYR A 71 21.94 -3.14 1.16
N SER A 72 22.70 -2.60 0.19
CA SER A 72 22.15 -1.98 -1.03
C SER A 72 21.26 -2.94 -1.84
N SER A 73 21.60 -4.22 -1.88
CA SER A 73 20.78 -5.26 -2.53
C SER A 73 19.38 -5.38 -1.92
N GLU A 74 19.22 -5.17 -0.60
CA GLU A 74 17.94 -5.26 0.07
C GLU A 74 17.06 -4.06 -0.28
N GLN A 75 17.65 -2.86 -0.37
CA GLN A 75 16.96 -1.65 -0.81
C GLN A 75 16.41 -1.79 -2.24
N VAL A 76 17.16 -2.43 -3.13
CA VAL A 76 16.71 -2.72 -4.51
C VAL A 76 15.49 -3.66 -4.50
N VAL A 77 15.52 -4.71 -3.68
CA VAL A 77 14.39 -5.66 -3.58
C VAL A 77 13.18 -5.00 -2.92
N LEU A 78 13.37 -4.18 -1.89
CA LEU A 78 12.30 -3.37 -1.28
C LEU A 78 11.63 -2.46 -2.30
N ALA A 79 12.41 -1.71 -3.09
CA ALA A 79 11.87 -0.84 -4.14
C ALA A 79 11.10 -1.62 -5.21
N ARG A 80 11.57 -2.82 -5.57
CA ARG A 80 10.87 -3.71 -6.51
C ARG A 80 9.53 -4.19 -5.95
N ILE A 81 9.49 -4.58 -4.67
CA ILE A 81 8.26 -4.99 -3.98
C ILE A 81 7.25 -3.85 -3.97
N ASP A 82 7.67 -2.63 -3.63
CA ASP A 82 6.80 -1.44 -3.64
C ASP A 82 6.22 -1.19 -5.04
N GLN A 83 7.06 -1.23 -6.07
CA GLN A 83 6.61 -1.07 -7.46
C GLN A 83 5.63 -2.17 -7.89
N ARG A 84 5.85 -3.41 -7.45
CA ARG A 84 4.97 -4.54 -7.76
C ARG A 84 3.63 -4.41 -7.04
N LEU A 85 3.63 -4.02 -5.77
CA LEU A 85 2.43 -3.74 -5.00
C LEU A 85 1.60 -2.62 -5.64
N ASP A 86 2.24 -1.57 -6.15
CA ASP A 86 1.54 -0.50 -6.85
C ASP A 86 0.93 -0.96 -8.18
N SER A 87 1.65 -1.81 -8.92
CA SER A 87 1.15 -2.45 -10.15
C SER A 87 -0.08 -3.33 -9.88
N LEU A 88 -0.03 -4.15 -8.82
CA LEU A 88 -1.15 -5.01 -8.41
C LEU A 88 -2.37 -4.20 -7.95
N LYS A 89 -2.15 -3.07 -7.27
CA LYS A 89 -3.24 -2.13 -6.92
C LYS A 89 -3.85 -1.48 -8.16
N ALA A 90 -3.03 -1.09 -9.14
CA ALA A 90 -3.52 -0.49 -10.38
C ALA A 90 -4.42 -1.48 -11.14
N ASP A 91 -4.06 -2.75 -11.19
CA ASP A 91 -4.85 -3.81 -11.83
C ASP A 91 -6.24 -3.98 -11.18
N PHE A 92 -6.29 -3.94 -9.85
CA PHE A 92 -7.57 -3.95 -9.11
C PHE A 92 -8.42 -2.70 -9.38
N ARG A 93 -7.79 -1.51 -9.51
CA ARG A 93 -8.50 -0.26 -9.83
C ARG A 93 -9.05 -0.22 -11.25
N VAL A 94 -8.41 -0.90 -12.21
CA VAL A 94 -8.86 -0.97 -13.61
C VAL A 94 -10.05 -1.93 -13.77
N SER A 95 -10.18 -2.90 -12.87
CA SER A 95 -11.26 -3.90 -12.90
C SER A 95 -12.51 -3.51 -12.08
N GLY A 96 -12.48 -2.35 -11.41
CA GLY A 96 -13.55 -1.87 -10.51
C GLY A 96 -14.55 -0.93 -11.15
#